data_AF-A0A0F3MTU1-F1
#
_entry.id   AF-A0A0F3MTU1-F1
#
_cell.length_a   1.000
_cell.length_b   1.000
_cell.length_c   1.000
_cell.angle_alpha   90.00
_cell.angle_beta   90.00
_cell.angle_gamma   90.00
#
_symmetry.space_group_name_H-M   'P 1'
#
loop_
_entity.id
_entity.type
_entity.pdbx_description
1 polymer ?
#
loop_
_entity_poly.entity_id
_entity_poly.type
_entity_poly.pdbx_seq_one_letter_code
_entity_poly.pdbx_strand_id
1 'polypeptide(L)'
;MSKYRTTSLSHVINEEKKLYYNALENNNKSLEITDWILYFVETIIKAQDYTLRNIEFLINKTKFYDKFKNILNARQEKVVKRIFEEGVEGFKGGLSAKNYITITKTSKATATRDLQELVEMQAFIKTGELKGTRYSINLENFSQ
;
A
#
# COMPACT_ATOMS: atom_id res chain seq x y z
N MET A 1 -27.85 -6.26 -9.37
CA MET A 1 -26.49 -5.67 -9.36
C MET A 1 -26.32 -4.78 -10.59
N SER A 2 -26.12 -3.47 -10.41
CA SER A 2 -25.38 -2.54 -11.29
C SER A 2 -25.78 -1.10 -10.94
N LYS A 3 -25.05 -0.44 -10.04
CA LYS A 3 -25.30 0.98 -9.70
C LYS A 3 -24.02 1.77 -9.33
N TYR A 4 -22.88 1.45 -9.93
CA TYR A 4 -21.61 2.15 -9.59
C TYR A 4 -20.70 2.51 -10.78
N ARG A 5 -21.17 2.43 -12.03
CA ARG A 5 -20.27 2.66 -13.19
C ARG A 5 -20.11 4.12 -13.64
N THR A 6 -20.91 5.08 -13.16
CA THR A 6 -20.91 6.45 -13.71
C THR A 6 -20.40 7.56 -12.79
N THR A 7 -20.15 7.31 -11.50
CA THR A 7 -19.84 8.39 -10.54
C THR A 7 -18.36 8.73 -10.37
N SER A 8 -17.44 7.78 -10.58
CA SER A 8 -16.00 8.04 -10.39
C SER A 8 -15.41 8.90 -11.50
N LEU A 9 -15.79 8.62 -12.76
CA LEU A 9 -15.31 9.38 -13.92
C LEU A 9 -15.76 10.84 -13.87
N SER A 10 -17.02 11.09 -13.51
CA SER A 10 -17.54 12.44 -13.34
C SER A 10 -16.84 13.22 -12.23
N HIS A 11 -16.40 12.52 -11.17
CA HIS A 11 -15.69 13.15 -10.06
C HIS A 11 -14.27 13.58 -10.47
N VAL A 12 -13.53 12.69 -11.14
CA VAL A 12 -12.17 12.96 -11.65
C VAL A 12 -12.18 14.08 -12.69
N ILE A 13 -13.13 14.05 -13.65
CA ILE A 13 -13.28 15.13 -14.65
C ILE A 13 -13.59 16.49 -13.98
N ASN A 14 -14.34 16.49 -12.89
CA ASN A 14 -14.69 17.72 -12.19
C ASN A 14 -13.53 18.29 -11.36
N GLU A 15 -12.71 17.44 -10.72
CA GLU A 15 -11.49 17.88 -10.02
C GLU A 15 -10.43 18.41 -11.00
N GLU A 16 -10.33 17.79 -12.19
CA GLU A 16 -9.34 18.14 -13.21
C GLU A 16 -9.92 18.98 -14.36
N LYS A 17 -10.97 19.77 -14.09
CA LYS A 17 -11.76 20.48 -15.11
C LYS A 17 -10.91 21.34 -16.06
N LYS A 18 -9.83 21.94 -15.56
CA LYS A 18 -8.90 22.77 -16.34
C LYS A 18 -8.06 21.95 -17.33
N LEU A 19 -7.62 20.76 -16.92
CA LEU A 19 -6.90 19.82 -17.78
C LEU A 19 -7.83 19.24 -18.85
N TYR A 20 -9.07 18.92 -18.47
CA TYR A 20 -10.10 18.47 -19.40
C TYR A 20 -10.37 19.49 -20.52
N TYR A 21 -10.59 20.77 -20.18
CA TYR A 21 -10.83 21.80 -21.20
C TYR A 21 -9.59 22.14 -22.02
N ASN A 22 -8.38 22.12 -21.44
CA ASN A 22 -7.14 22.28 -22.21
C ASN A 22 -6.93 21.13 -23.21
N ALA A 23 -7.23 19.90 -22.81
CA ALA A 23 -7.16 18.74 -23.70
C ALA A 23 -8.20 18.85 -24.83
N LEU A 24 -9.42 19.31 -24.52
CA LEU A 24 -10.46 19.54 -25.51
C LEU A 24 -10.06 20.65 -26.50
N GLU A 25 -9.51 21.76 -26.01
CA GLU A 25 -9.10 22.90 -26.85
C GLU A 25 -7.91 22.55 -27.76
N ASN A 26 -6.96 21.75 -27.28
CA ASN A 26 -5.81 21.32 -28.07
C ASN A 26 -6.17 20.28 -29.13
N ASN A 27 -7.11 19.37 -28.83
CA ASN A 27 -7.60 18.36 -29.79
C ASN A 27 -8.65 18.92 -30.77
N ASN A 28 -9.10 20.16 -30.60
CA ASN A 28 -10.03 20.82 -31.54
C ASN A 28 -9.29 21.65 -32.62
N LYS A 29 -7.97 21.50 -32.75
CA LYS A 29 -7.13 22.21 -33.73
C LYS A 29 -6.52 21.30 -34.82
N SER A 30 -6.54 19.98 -34.64
CA SER A 30 -6.22 18.98 -35.67
C SER A 30 -7.05 17.70 -35.43
N LEU A 31 -7.35 16.94 -36.49
CA LEU A 31 -8.15 15.69 -36.45
C LEU A 31 -7.40 14.47 -35.89
N GLU A 32 -6.19 14.67 -35.34
CA GLU A 32 -5.32 13.59 -34.87
C GLU A 32 -5.51 13.37 -33.37
N ILE A 33 -6.39 12.43 -33.01
CA ILE A 33 -6.71 12.07 -31.62
C ILE A 33 -5.86 10.90 -31.08
N THR A 34 -4.89 10.42 -31.86
CA THR A 34 -4.11 9.21 -31.59
C THR A 34 -3.39 9.27 -30.24
N ASP A 35 -2.66 10.37 -29.97
CA ASP A 35 -1.92 10.54 -28.72
C ASP A 35 -2.83 10.58 -27.49
N TRP A 36 -4.02 11.16 -27.64
CA TRP A 36 -5.02 11.21 -26.59
C TRP A 36 -5.57 9.81 -26.27
N ILE A 37 -5.85 8.99 -27.28
CA ILE A 37 -6.29 7.61 -27.11
C ILE A 37 -5.18 6.77 -26.45
N LEU A 38 -3.93 6.92 -26.88
CA LEU A 38 -2.79 6.20 -26.29
C LEU A 38 -2.66 6.52 -24.79
N TYR A 39 -2.64 7.81 -24.43
CA TYR A 39 -2.61 8.25 -23.03
C TYR A 39 -3.77 7.67 -22.21
N PHE A 40 -4.98 7.65 -22.78
CA PHE A 40 -6.16 7.15 -22.10
C PHE A 40 -6.09 5.63 -21.86
N VAL A 41 -5.67 4.86 -22.86
CA VAL A 41 -5.50 3.40 -22.75
C VAL A 41 -4.43 3.07 -21.71
N GLU A 42 -3.27 3.75 -21.72
CA GLU A 42 -2.24 3.58 -20.71
C GLU A 42 -2.75 3.89 -19.30
N THR A 43 -3.56 4.94 -19.16
CA THR A 43 -4.14 5.34 -17.89
C THR A 43 -5.12 4.28 -17.37
N ILE A 44 -5.94 3.68 -18.25
CA ILE A 44 -6.82 2.57 -17.88
C ILE A 44 -6.02 1.36 -17.39
N ILE A 45 -4.93 1.01 -18.09
CA ILE A 45 -4.08 -0.11 -17.69
C ILE A 45 -3.47 0.13 -16.31
N LYS A 46 -2.94 1.34 -16.06
CA LYS A 46 -2.39 1.73 -14.75
C LYS A 46 -3.46 1.68 -13.65
N ALA A 47 -4.69 2.11 -13.94
CA ALA A 47 -5.80 2.05 -12.98
C ALA A 47 -6.21 0.61 -12.65
N GLN A 48 -6.20 -0.30 -13.64
CA GLN A 48 -6.46 -1.72 -13.42
C GLN A 48 -5.38 -2.37 -12.56
N ASP A 49 -4.10 -2.12 -12.86
CA ASP A 49 -2.98 -2.61 -12.06
C ASP A 49 -3.06 -2.13 -10.61
N TYR A 50 -3.32 -0.83 -10.40
CA TYR A 50 -3.51 -0.26 -9.07
C TYR A 50 -4.68 -0.92 -8.33
N THR A 51 -5.78 -1.21 -9.02
CA THR A 51 -6.95 -1.89 -8.43
C THR A 51 -6.58 -3.30 -7.99
N LEU A 52 -5.88 -4.07 -8.83
CA LEU A 52 -5.44 -5.43 -8.50
C LEU A 52 -4.51 -5.45 -7.29
N ARG A 53 -3.50 -4.55 -7.25
CA ARG A 53 -2.59 -4.43 -6.11
C ARG A 53 -3.33 -4.11 -4.80
N ASN A 54 -4.37 -3.28 -4.84
CA ASN A 54 -5.19 -2.99 -3.66
C ASN A 54 -6.02 -4.20 -3.20
N ILE A 55 -6.60 -4.96 -4.13
CA ILE A 55 -7.34 -6.19 -3.82
C ILE A 55 -6.41 -7.19 -3.14
N GLU A 56 -5.23 -7.43 -3.72
CA GLU A 56 -4.23 -8.34 -3.15
C GLU A 56 -3.77 -7.87 -1.76
N PHE A 57 -3.50 -6.57 -1.60
CA PHE A 57 -3.16 -5.99 -0.31
C PHE A 57 -4.24 -6.23 0.75
N LEU A 58 -5.53 -6.06 0.42
CA LEU A 58 -6.64 -6.29 1.35
C LEU A 58 -6.79 -7.77 1.72
N ILE A 59 -6.65 -8.67 0.75
CA ILE A 59 -6.67 -10.13 0.99
C ILE A 59 -5.54 -10.51 1.94
N ASN A 60 -4.32 -10.08 1.65
CA ASN A 60 -3.14 -10.41 2.45
C ASN A 60 -3.19 -9.77 3.84
N LYS A 61 -3.68 -8.54 3.97
CA LYS A 61 -3.94 -7.89 5.25
C LYS A 61 -4.94 -8.67 6.09
N THR A 62 -6.02 -9.16 5.47
CA THR A 62 -7.05 -9.95 6.17
C THR A 62 -6.47 -11.27 6.65
N LYS A 63 -5.82 -12.04 5.77
CA LYS A 63 -5.16 -13.30 6.11
C LYS A 63 -4.11 -13.12 7.20
N PHE A 64 -3.35 -12.02 7.19
CA PHE A 64 -2.40 -11.68 8.26
C PHE A 64 -3.11 -11.54 9.62
N TYR A 65 -4.17 -10.75 9.69
CA TYR A 65 -4.90 -10.55 10.95
C TYR A 65 -5.58 -11.83 11.42
N ASP A 66 -6.16 -12.63 10.52
CA ASP A 66 -6.77 -13.92 10.88
C ASP A 66 -5.74 -14.86 11.54
N LYS A 67 -4.51 -14.87 11.03
CA LYS A 67 -3.43 -15.71 11.57
C LYS A 67 -2.85 -15.18 12.89
N PHE A 68 -2.64 -13.86 13.00
CA PHE A 68 -1.78 -13.30 14.06
C PHE A 68 -2.52 -12.48 15.13
N LYS A 69 -3.76 -12.05 14.91
CA LYS A 69 -4.45 -11.11 15.83
C LYS A 69 -4.48 -11.56 17.29
N ASN A 70 -4.63 -12.86 17.56
CA ASN A 70 -4.71 -13.40 18.92
C ASN A 70 -3.34 -13.76 19.52
N ILE A 71 -2.26 -13.65 18.74
CA ILE A 71 -0.90 -14.01 19.14
C ILE A 71 -0.07 -12.75 19.39
N LEU A 72 -0.32 -11.69 18.62
CA LEU A 72 0.39 -10.42 18.76
C LEU A 72 0.09 -9.77 20.11
N ASN A 73 1.14 -9.29 20.76
CA ASN A 73 0.97 -8.42 21.91
C ASN A 73 0.55 -6.99 21.47
N ALA A 74 0.06 -6.19 22.42
CA ALA A 74 -0.46 -4.85 22.12
C ALA A 74 0.53 -3.89 21.44
N ARG A 75 1.85 -4.05 21.68
CA ARG A 75 2.88 -3.21 21.04
C ARG A 75 3.09 -3.64 19.59
N GLN A 76 3.17 -4.94 19.36
CA GLN A 76 3.31 -5.52 18.02
C GLN A 76 2.09 -5.19 17.17
N GLU A 77 0.87 -5.35 17.70
CA GLU A 77 -0.38 -5.00 17.02
C GLU A 77 -0.40 -3.53 16.62
N LYS A 78 0.04 -2.62 17.50
CA LYS A 78 0.15 -1.19 17.22
C LYS A 78 1.08 -0.90 16.03
N VAL A 79 2.22 -1.59 15.96
CA VAL A 79 3.19 -1.41 14.87
C VAL A 79 2.66 -1.97 13.56
N VAL A 80 2.07 -3.17 13.60
CA VAL A 80 1.42 -3.78 12.43
C VAL A 80 0.33 -2.85 11.87
N LYS A 81 -0.56 -2.34 12.73
CA LYS A 81 -1.60 -1.40 12.32
C LYS A 81 -0.99 -0.17 11.63
N ARG A 82 0.04 0.42 12.23
CA ARG A 82 0.72 1.58 11.66
C ARG A 82 1.37 1.27 10.31
N ILE A 83 1.94 0.09 10.11
CA ILE A 83 2.50 -0.32 8.81
C ILE A 83 1.40 -0.44 7.77
N PHE A 84 0.28 -1.08 8.11
CA PHE A 84 -0.86 -1.24 7.19
C PHE A 84 -1.60 0.08 6.88
N GLU A 85 -1.43 1.13 7.68
CA GLU A 85 -1.93 2.47 7.39
C GLU A 85 -1.21 3.14 6.21
N GLU A 86 -0.01 2.67 5.83
CA GLU A 86 0.69 3.15 4.62
C GLU A 86 0.08 2.61 3.31
N GLY A 87 -0.86 1.66 3.41
CA GLY A 87 -1.54 1.07 2.26
C GLY A 87 -0.63 0.24 1.36
N VAL A 88 -1.04 0.14 0.09
CA VAL A 88 -0.40 -0.70 -0.95
C VAL A 88 1.04 -0.28 -1.28
N GLU A 89 1.41 0.96 -0.99
CA GLU A 89 2.77 1.47 -1.19
C GLU A 89 3.74 1.02 -0.08
N GLY A 90 3.20 0.56 1.05
CA GLY A 90 3.95 -0.01 2.16
C GLY A 90 4.80 1.00 2.94
N PHE A 91 5.42 0.50 4.02
CA PHE A 91 6.23 1.33 4.91
C PHE A 91 7.60 1.62 4.27
N LYS A 92 7.72 2.80 3.65
CA LYS A 92 8.89 3.22 2.88
C LYS A 92 10.20 3.06 3.66
N GLY A 93 11.18 2.40 3.03
CA GLY A 93 12.49 2.15 3.61
C GLY A 93 12.53 1.05 4.68
N GLY A 94 11.41 0.39 4.95
CA GLY A 94 11.28 -0.69 5.93
C GLY A 94 11.24 -0.19 7.37
N LEU A 95 10.64 -0.99 8.26
CA LEU A 95 10.61 -0.67 9.68
C LEU A 95 12.01 -0.86 10.28
N SER A 96 12.58 0.17 10.90
CA SER A 96 13.78 0.00 11.74
C SER A 96 13.42 -0.19 13.21
N ALA A 97 14.36 -0.68 14.03
CA ALA A 97 14.18 -0.73 15.48
C ALA A 97 13.89 0.68 16.08
N LYS A 98 14.47 1.74 15.50
CA LYS A 98 14.18 3.13 15.91
C LYS A 98 12.74 3.52 15.62
N ASN A 99 12.18 3.11 14.46
CA ASN A 99 10.76 3.32 14.15
C ASN A 99 9.88 2.57 15.16
N TYR A 100 10.18 1.30 15.45
CA TYR A 100 9.43 0.49 16.42
C TYR A 100 9.37 1.17 17.80
N ILE A 101 10.53 1.60 18.32
CA ILE A 101 10.63 2.35 19.59
C ILE A 101 9.79 3.64 19.53
N THR A 102 9.83 4.35 18.41
CA THR A 102 9.12 5.63 18.25
C THR A 102 7.60 5.44 18.28
N ILE A 103 7.10 4.35 17.67
CA ILE A 103 5.67 4.00 17.59
C ILE A 103 5.17 3.48 18.95
N THR A 104 5.94 2.60 19.60
CA THR A 104 5.50 1.89 20.81
C THR A 104 5.90 2.57 22.11
N LYS A 105 6.85 3.51 22.07
CA LYS A 105 7.45 4.19 23.23
C LYS A 105 8.08 3.22 24.24
N THR A 106 8.57 2.08 23.75
CA THR A 106 9.22 1.05 24.57
C THR A 106 10.74 1.18 24.61
N SER A 107 11.39 0.44 25.51
CA SER A 107 12.86 0.43 25.61
C SER A 107 13.50 -0.23 24.39
N LYS A 108 14.79 0.05 24.13
CA LYS A 108 15.54 -0.63 23.06
C LYS A 108 15.57 -2.14 23.25
N ALA A 109 15.77 -2.63 24.47
CA ALA A 109 15.81 -4.05 24.78
C ALA A 109 14.46 -4.73 24.48
N THR A 110 13.36 -4.08 24.87
CA THR A 110 12.00 -4.58 24.60
C THR A 110 11.69 -4.57 23.10
N ALA A 111 12.07 -3.51 22.38
CA ALA A 111 11.86 -3.44 20.93
C ALA A 111 12.63 -4.52 20.17
N THR A 112 13.89 -4.80 20.55
CA THR A 112 14.67 -5.89 19.95
C THR A 112 14.00 -7.25 20.19
N ARG A 113 13.51 -7.51 21.40
CA ARG A 113 12.82 -8.75 21.73
C ARG A 113 11.52 -8.89 20.93
N ASP A 114 10.67 -7.87 20.94
CA ASP A 114 9.40 -7.89 20.20
C ASP A 114 9.63 -8.14 18.69
N LEU A 115 10.65 -7.49 18.10
CA LEU A 115 11.01 -7.65 16.69
C LEU A 115 11.57 -9.05 16.38
N GLN A 116 12.33 -9.63 17.30
CA GLN A 116 12.83 -10.99 17.17
C GLN A 116 11.67 -11.99 17.22
N GLU A 117 10.75 -11.86 18.19
CA GLU A 117 9.55 -12.70 18.28
C GLU A 117 8.71 -12.62 17.00
N LEU A 118 8.52 -11.42 16.44
CA LEU A 118 7.80 -11.22 15.17
C LEU A 118 8.45 -11.95 13.99
N VAL A 119 9.78 -12.03 13.95
CA VAL A 119 10.52 -12.76 12.91
C VAL A 119 10.44 -14.27 13.16
N GLU A 120 10.60 -14.72 14.40
CA GLU A 120 10.51 -16.14 14.77
C GLU A 120 9.13 -16.72 14.44
N MET A 121 8.05 -15.98 14.70
CA MET A 121 6.69 -16.38 14.35
C MET A 121 6.35 -16.18 12.85
N GLN A 122 7.32 -15.76 12.02
CA GLN A 122 7.15 -15.50 10.60
C GLN A 122 6.10 -14.44 10.27
N ALA A 123 5.81 -13.54 11.22
CA ALA A 123 4.96 -12.38 10.96
C ALA A 123 5.73 -11.27 10.23
N PHE A 124 7.05 -11.19 10.48
CA PHE A 124 7.95 -10.22 9.84
C PHE A 124 9.14 -10.93 9.19
N ILE A 125 9.66 -10.33 8.13
CA ILE A 125 10.94 -10.68 7.50
C ILE A 125 11.96 -9.63 7.92
N LYS A 126 13.15 -10.09 8.31
CA LYS A 126 14.30 -9.23 8.59
C LYS A 126 15.22 -9.22 7.38
N THR A 127 15.60 -8.02 6.93
CA THR A 127 16.58 -7.83 5.85
C THR A 127 17.70 -6.89 6.29
N GLY A 128 18.86 -7.03 5.68
CA GLY A 128 20.06 -6.24 6.01
C GLY A 128 20.66 -6.56 7.37
N GLU A 129 21.75 -5.85 7.69
CA GLU A 129 22.55 -6.09 8.90
C GLU A 129 22.89 -4.79 9.63
N LEU A 130 23.18 -4.91 10.95
CA LEU A 130 23.60 -3.80 11.81
C LEU A 130 22.66 -2.57 11.68
N LYS A 131 23.20 -1.40 11.34
CA LYS A 131 22.45 -0.15 11.14
C LYS A 131 21.52 -0.20 9.90
N GLY A 132 21.79 -1.10 8.97
CA GLY A 132 21.00 -1.35 7.78
C GLY A 132 19.80 -2.28 8.01
N THR A 133 19.65 -2.87 9.20
CA THR A 133 18.57 -3.81 9.49
C THR A 133 17.20 -3.17 9.27
N ARG A 134 16.35 -3.83 8.48
CA ARG A 134 14.95 -3.48 8.24
C ARG A 134 14.06 -4.67 8.48
N TYR A 135 12.82 -4.38 8.83
CA TYR A 135 11.77 -5.35 9.05
C TYR A 135 10.56 -4.99 8.19
N SER A 136 9.94 -5.99 7.58
CA SER A 136 8.72 -5.86 6.78
C SER A 136 7.74 -6.96 7.15
N ILE A 137 6.44 -6.72 7.00
CA ILE A 137 5.43 -7.77 7.21
C ILE A 137 5.66 -8.88 6.18
N ASN A 138 5.63 -10.13 6.63
CA ASN A 138 5.70 -11.29 5.76
C ASN A 138 4.33 -11.55 5.12
N LEU A 139 4.13 -11.08 3.88
CA LEU A 139 2.90 -11.34 3.12
C LEU A 139 3.00 -12.56 2.19
N GLU A 140 4.21 -13.08 1.94
CA GLU A 140 4.44 -14.24 1.07
C GLU A 140 3.84 -15.53 1.63
N ASN A 141 3.62 -15.60 2.95
CA ASN A 141 2.90 -16.69 3.61
C ASN A 141 1.45 -16.89 3.13
N PHE A 142 0.92 -15.98 2.31
CA PHE A 142 -0.51 -15.91 1.96
C PHE A 142 -0.77 -15.99 0.46
N SER A 143 0.28 -16.02 -0.37
CA SER A 143 0.22 -16.01 -1.85
C SER A 143 0.09 -17.41 -2.46
N GLN A 144 -0.91 -18.19 -2.02
CA GLN A 144 -1.39 -19.42 -2.68
C GLN A 144 -2.78 -19.20 -3.25
#